data_AF-A0AA51IQ15-F1
#
_entry.id   AF-A0AA51IQ15-F1
#
_cell.length_a   1.000
_cell.length_b   1.000
_cell.length_c   1.000
_cell.angle_alpha   90.00
_cell.angle_beta   90.00
_cell.angle_gamma   90.00
#
_symmetry.space_group_name_H-M   'P 1'
#
loop_
_entity.id
_entity.type
_entity.pdbx_description
1 polymer ?
#
loop_
_entity_poly.entity_id
_entity_poly.type
_entity_poly.pdbx_seq_one_letter_code
_entity_poly.pdbx_strand_id
1 'polypeptide(L)'
;PLYTIHLASVDKTSKPPLTMDKEKYKNAYFQVTRGDYSPLLNLVNENLTKAIEYAANDNEKNMLRHYINSFKEGDLNEHKEGSRYWIKDKGPIIET
;
A
#
# COMPACT_ATOMS: atom_id res chain seq x y z
N PRO A 1 -26.48 -1.06 -12.86
CA PRO A 1 -25.83 -0.12 -11.92
C PRO A 1 -24.31 -0.15 -12.13
N LEU A 2 -23.60 0.91 -11.72
CA LEU A 2 -22.14 0.96 -11.69
C LEU A 2 -21.67 0.87 -10.23
N TYR A 3 -20.83 -0.11 -9.93
CA TYR A 3 -20.14 -0.24 -8.65
C TYR A 3 -18.69 0.18 -8.83
N THR A 4 -18.20 1.02 -7.93
CA THR A 4 -16.79 1.44 -7.91
C THR A 4 -16.13 0.87 -6.66
N ILE A 5 -15.04 0.14 -6.87
CA ILE A 5 -14.16 -0.32 -5.80
C ILE A 5 -13.03 0.71 -5.70
N HIS A 6 -12.85 1.29 -4.52
CA HIS A 6 -11.84 2.30 -4.25
C HIS A 6 -10.69 1.68 -3.47
N LEU A 7 -9.50 1.63 -4.06
CA LEU A 7 -8.28 1.26 -3.37
C LEU A 7 -7.73 2.47 -2.61
N ALA A 8 -7.34 2.25 -1.36
CA ALA A 8 -6.65 3.24 -0.56
C ALA A 8 -5.21 3.38 -1.06
N SER A 9 -4.82 4.59 -1.48
CA SER A 9 -3.48 4.87 -1.98
C SER A 9 -3.16 6.36 -1.99
N VAL A 10 -1.88 6.72 -1.96
CA VAL A 10 -1.44 8.10 -2.22
C VAL A 10 -1.71 8.47 -3.67
N ASP A 11 -1.27 7.63 -4.59
CA ASP A 11 -1.42 7.89 -6.01
C ASP A 11 -2.88 7.74 -6.43
N LYS A 12 -3.32 8.56 -7.39
CA LYS A 12 -4.73 8.65 -7.83
C LYS A 12 -4.96 8.19 -9.27
N THR A 13 -3.89 8.09 -10.06
CA THR A 13 -3.96 7.76 -11.49
C THR A 13 -4.22 6.28 -11.71
N SER A 14 -4.78 5.90 -12.86
CA SER A 14 -4.93 4.47 -13.20
C SER A 14 -3.56 3.78 -13.26
N LYS A 15 -3.48 2.57 -12.69
CA LYS A 15 -2.32 1.68 -12.72
C LYS A 15 -2.77 0.22 -12.83
N PRO A 16 -3.02 -0.31 -14.04
CA PRO A 16 -3.23 -1.74 -14.23
C PRO A 16 -1.98 -2.53 -13.81
N PRO A 17 -2.12 -3.74 -13.23
CA PRO A 17 -3.38 -4.47 -13.01
C PRO A 17 -4.11 -4.10 -11.70
N LEU A 18 -3.65 -3.12 -10.92
CA LEU A 18 -4.30 -2.74 -9.66
C LEU A 18 -5.67 -2.06 -9.90
N THR A 19 -5.74 -1.19 -10.90
CA THR A 19 -6.99 -0.57 -11.33
C THR A 19 -7.55 -1.28 -12.56
N MET A 20 -8.86 -1.14 -12.74
CA MET A 20 -9.61 -1.79 -13.80
C MET A 20 -10.65 -0.80 -14.31
N ASP A 21 -10.64 -0.55 -15.62
CA ASP A 21 -11.69 0.23 -16.28
C ASP A 21 -13.05 -0.48 -16.17
N LYS A 22 -14.11 0.17 -16.61
CA LYS A 22 -15.47 -0.38 -16.51
C LYS A 22 -15.59 -1.72 -17.23
N GLU A 23 -15.80 -2.79 -16.46
CA GLU A 23 -16.05 -4.14 -16.94
C GLU A 23 -17.49 -4.56 -16.62
N LYS A 24 -18.13 -5.26 -17.56
CA LYS A 24 -19.50 -5.77 -17.37
C LYS A 24 -19.45 -7.15 -16.73
N TYR A 25 -20.11 -7.29 -15.59
CA TYR A 25 -20.32 -8.58 -14.94
C TYR A 25 -21.80 -8.76 -14.59
N LYS A 26 -22.42 -9.79 -15.19
CA LYS A 26 -23.87 -10.02 -15.14
C LYS A 26 -24.64 -8.76 -15.57
N ASN A 27 -25.56 -8.27 -14.72
CA ASN A 27 -26.42 -7.12 -14.98
C ASN A 27 -25.87 -5.81 -14.38
N ALA A 28 -24.56 -5.75 -14.09
CA ALA A 28 -23.90 -4.59 -13.51
C ALA A 28 -22.54 -4.30 -14.16
N TYR A 29 -22.05 -3.08 -13.96
CA TYR A 29 -20.70 -2.67 -14.32
C TYR A 29 -19.88 -2.51 -13.05
N PHE A 30 -18.62 -2.90 -13.11
CA PHE A 30 -17.64 -2.75 -12.04
C PHE A 30 -16.43 -2.00 -12.56
N GLN A 31 -15.84 -1.16 -11.74
CA GLN A 31 -14.54 -0.55 -12.00
C GLN A 31 -13.73 -0.54 -10.70
N VAL A 32 -12.41 -0.58 -10.82
CA VAL A 32 -11.49 -0.44 -9.70
C VAL A 32 -10.67 0.82 -9.92
N THR A 33 -10.78 1.75 -8.97
CA THR A 33 -10.01 3.01 -8.95
C THR A 33 -9.13 3.05 -7.72
N ARG A 34 -8.19 4.00 -7.66
CA ARG A 34 -7.30 4.19 -6.51
C ARG A 34 -7.23 5.67 -6.10
N GLY A 35 -6.68 5.94 -4.93
CA GLY A 35 -6.50 7.29 -4.39
C GLY A 35 -7.34 7.59 -3.16
N ASP A 36 -8.01 6.59 -2.59
CA ASP A 36 -8.79 6.79 -1.35
C ASP A 36 -7.84 7.14 -0.19
N TYR A 37 -8.25 8.09 0.65
CA TYR A 37 -7.44 8.67 1.75
C TYR A 37 -6.07 9.25 1.35
N SER A 38 -5.85 9.56 0.07
CA SER A 38 -4.56 10.00 -0.47
C SER A 38 -3.80 11.06 0.37
N PRO A 39 -4.42 12.17 0.85
CA PRO A 39 -3.70 13.13 1.68
C PRO A 39 -3.19 12.55 3.02
N LEU A 40 -3.95 11.65 3.64
CA LEU A 40 -3.58 11.03 4.91
C LEU A 40 -2.48 9.98 4.71
N LEU A 41 -2.62 9.15 3.67
CA LEU A 41 -1.59 8.16 3.34
C LEU A 41 -0.27 8.81 2.89
N ASN A 42 -0.33 10.02 2.33
CA ASN A 42 0.89 10.77 2.02
C ASN A 42 1.66 11.14 3.29
N LEU A 43 0.95 11.60 4.34
CA LEU A 43 1.56 11.87 5.65
C LEU A 43 2.13 10.60 6.29
N VAL A 44 1.44 9.46 6.15
CA VAL A 44 1.95 8.15 6.61
C VAL A 44 3.27 7.84 5.88
N ASN A 45 3.30 7.91 4.55
CA ASN A 45 4.50 7.63 3.77
C ASN A 45 5.67 8.56 4.07
N GLU A 46 5.41 9.86 4.31
CA GLU A 46 6.45 10.81 4.70
C GLU A 46 7.11 10.42 6.03
N ASN A 47 6.31 10.00 7.02
CA ASN A 47 6.83 9.60 8.32
C ASN A 47 7.52 8.23 8.27
N LEU A 48 6.99 7.26 7.53
CA LEU A 48 7.65 5.97 7.32
C LEU A 48 8.99 6.13 6.58
N THR A 49 9.06 7.06 5.62
CA THR A 49 10.31 7.37 4.91
C THR A 49 11.38 7.89 5.88
N LYS A 50 11.00 8.77 6.82
CA LYS A 50 11.91 9.26 7.86
C LYS A 50 12.32 8.14 8.83
N ALA A 51 11.40 7.24 9.18
CA ALA A 51 11.69 6.12 10.08
C ALA A 51 12.76 5.16 9.53
N ILE A 52 12.92 5.04 8.21
CA ILE A 52 13.95 4.20 7.58
C ILE A 52 15.37 4.60 8.03
N GLU A 53 15.64 5.88 8.29
CA GLU A 53 16.97 6.33 8.74
C GLU A 53 17.33 5.84 10.14
N TYR A 54 16.34 5.50 10.95
CA TYR A 54 16.50 5.04 12.33
C TYR A 54 16.30 3.53 12.51
N ALA A 55 16.01 2.82 11.42
CA ALA A 55 15.79 1.38 11.45
C ALA A 55 17.07 0.64 11.89
N ALA A 56 16.92 -0.27 12.85
CA ALA A 56 18.03 -0.96 13.52
C ALA A 56 18.70 -2.01 12.62
N ASN A 57 17.98 -2.53 11.62
CA ASN A 57 18.48 -3.56 10.72
C ASN A 57 17.81 -3.52 9.34
N ASP A 58 18.28 -4.36 8.42
CA ASP A 58 17.79 -4.38 7.05
C ASP A 58 16.38 -4.97 6.91
N ASN A 59 15.93 -5.83 7.82
CA ASN A 59 14.55 -6.33 7.79
C ASN A 59 13.57 -5.17 8.06
N GLU A 60 13.82 -4.34 9.06
CA GLU A 60 13.01 -3.15 9.34
C GLU A 60 13.01 -2.18 8.15
N LYS A 61 14.18 -1.90 7.56
CA LYS A 61 14.28 -1.03 6.37
C LYS A 61 13.45 -1.56 5.20
N ASN A 62 13.55 -2.86 4.93
CA ASN A 62 12.84 -3.48 3.82
C ASN A 62 11.33 -3.56 4.08
N MET A 63 10.93 -3.87 5.31
CA MET A 63 9.53 -3.80 5.76
C MET A 63 8.95 -2.41 5.48
N LEU A 64 9.60 -1.35 5.96
CA LEU A 64 9.14 0.03 5.79
C LEU A 64 9.06 0.43 4.32
N ARG A 65 10.06 0.08 3.49
CA ARG A 65 10.04 0.34 2.04
C ARG A 65 8.83 -0.29 1.36
N HIS A 66 8.52 -1.53 1.69
CA HIS A 66 7.36 -2.24 1.15
C HIS A 66 6.02 -1.66 1.64
N TYR A 67 5.92 -1.26 2.92
CA TYR A 67 4.73 -0.57 3.41
C TYR A 67 4.52 0.78 2.74
N ILE A 68 5.58 1.57 2.55
CA ILE A 68 5.52 2.83 1.80
C ILE A 68 5.00 2.58 0.38
N ASN A 69 5.52 1.57 -0.32
CA ASN A 69 5.06 1.21 -1.66
C ASN A 69 3.59 0.78 -1.66
N SER A 70 3.17 -0.03 -0.68
CA SER A 70 1.79 -0.47 -0.55
C SER A 70 0.84 0.71 -0.38
N PHE A 71 1.12 1.61 0.56
CA PHE A 71 0.31 2.81 0.79
C PHE A 71 0.40 3.82 -0.33
N LYS A 72 1.54 3.88 -1.05
CA LYS A 72 1.68 4.75 -2.22
C LYS A 72 0.77 4.29 -3.36
N GLU A 73 0.83 3.00 -3.68
CA GLU A 73 0.27 2.46 -4.91
C GLU A 73 -1.11 1.82 -4.76
N GLY A 74 -1.47 1.43 -3.53
CA GLY A 74 -2.65 0.62 -3.22
C GLY A 74 -2.44 -0.87 -3.47
N ASP A 75 -1.19 -1.36 -3.37
CA ASP A 75 -0.83 -2.74 -3.69
C ASP A 75 -0.75 -3.61 -2.42
N LEU A 76 -1.65 -4.59 -2.32
CA LEU A 76 -1.67 -5.55 -1.22
C LEU A 76 -0.46 -6.51 -1.25
N ASN A 77 0.11 -6.81 -2.41
CA ASN A 77 1.28 -7.67 -2.50
C ASN A 77 2.50 -7.00 -1.86
N GLU A 78 2.70 -5.70 -2.09
CA GLU A 78 3.73 -4.92 -1.39
C GLU A 78 3.54 -4.98 0.13
N HIS A 79 2.30 -4.86 0.62
CA HIS A 79 2.04 -5.00 2.06
C HIS A 79 2.47 -6.38 2.56
N LYS A 80 2.11 -7.44 1.83
CA LYS A 80 2.47 -8.82 2.20
C LYS A 80 3.97 -9.05 2.18
N GLU A 81 4.70 -8.46 1.23
CA GLU A 81 6.16 -8.51 1.23
C GLU A 81 6.76 -7.77 2.43
N GLY A 82 6.24 -6.59 2.76
CA GLY A 82 6.64 -5.87 3.99
C GLY A 82 6.42 -6.73 5.24
N SER A 83 5.26 -7.38 5.33
CA SER A 83 4.96 -8.31 6.42
C SER A 83 5.89 -9.53 6.45
N ARG A 84 6.43 -9.99 5.30
CA ARG A 84 7.44 -11.06 5.28
C ARG A 84 8.78 -10.63 5.87
N TYR A 85 9.18 -9.37 5.70
CA TYR A 85 10.36 -8.83 6.36
C TYR A 85 10.11 -8.65 7.85
N TRP A 86 8.94 -8.11 8.21
CA TRP A 86 8.52 -7.97 9.60
C TRP A 86 8.60 -9.29 10.39
N ILE A 87 8.02 -10.37 9.87
CA ILE A 87 8.08 -11.67 10.58
C ILE A 87 9.50 -12.25 10.69
N LYS A 88 10.45 -11.81 9.85
CA LYS A 88 11.85 -12.23 9.89
C LYS A 88 12.68 -11.42 10.89
N ASP A 89 12.19 -10.24 11.28
CA ASP A 89 12.81 -9.45 12.33
C ASP A 89 12.43 -10.02 13.70
N LYS A 90 13.41 -10.55 14.43
CA LYS A 90 13.18 -11.33 15.65
C LYS A 90 13.77 -10.63 16.86
N GLY A 91 12.90 -10.35 17.84
CA GLY A 91 13.29 -9.67 19.09
C GLY A 91 13.77 -8.23 18.88
N PRO A 92 13.09 -7.41 18.05
CA PRO A 92 13.47 -6.00 17.94
C PRO A 92 13.28 -5.30 19.29
N ILE A 93 14.08 -4.26 19.54
CA ILE A 93 13.96 -3.45 20.76
C ILE A 93 12.66 -2.62 20.71
N ILE A 94 12.28 -2.15 19.52
CA ILE A 94 11.06 -1.39 19.25
C ILE A 94 10.23 -2.19 18.23
N GLU A 95 9.00 -2.56 18.60
CA GLU A 95 8.06 -3.32 17.75
C GLU A 95 6.85 -2.45 17.35
N THR A 96 6.22 -2.74 16.21
CA THR A 96 5.11 -1.94 15.64
C THR A 96 4.08 -2.77 14.88
#